data_AF-A0A1B6JD61-F1
#
_entry.id   AF-A0A1B6JD61-F1
#
_cell.length_a   1.000
_cell.length_b   1.000
_cell.length_c   1.000
_cell.angle_alpha   90.00
_cell.angle_beta   90.00
_cell.angle_gamma   90.00
#
_symmetry.space_group_name_H-M   'P 1'
#
loop_
_entity.id
_entity.type
_entity.pdbx_description
1 polymer ?
#
loop_
_entity_poly.entity_id
_entity_poly.type
_entity_poly.pdbx_seq_one_letter_code
_entity_poly.pdbx_strand_id
1 'polypeptide(L)'
;SETDEEKARQLFLKGVENEQLGKLYEAIQFYRRAVQLVPDIEFRLYESTNQRPAVETPEHAVDETEEDNLELEDEEKVEEFDPSQSDLTSHLQRVVSRSYCICQPKVPQKMTHISALPVEIILYILRWVVSSELDLRSLEMCSSVCRGFYVCSRDSEIWRLVCVRVWGVNCGG
;
A
#
# COMPACT_ATOMS: atom_id res chain seq x y z
N SER A 1 -30.10 5.51 26.28
CA SER A 1 -29.07 6.40 25.72
C SER A 1 -28.05 5.53 25.02
N GLU A 2 -27.82 5.77 23.74
CA GLU A 2 -26.84 5.00 22.95
C GLU A 2 -25.43 5.29 23.46
N THR A 3 -24.66 4.24 23.74
CA THR A 3 -23.30 4.35 24.28
C THR A 3 -22.34 4.85 23.21
N ASP A 4 -21.26 5.54 23.61
CA ASP A 4 -20.27 6.03 22.66
C ASP A 4 -19.59 4.88 21.88
N GLU A 5 -19.50 3.70 22.49
CA GLU A 5 -19.01 2.48 21.86
C GLU A 5 -19.93 1.98 20.74
N GLU A 6 -21.24 2.04 20.95
CA GLU A 6 -22.23 1.59 19.96
C GLU A 6 -22.30 2.56 18.76
N LYS A 7 -22.16 3.86 19.01
CA LYS A 7 -22.00 4.87 17.95
C LYS A 7 -20.70 4.71 17.18
N ALA A 8 -19.58 4.49 17.89
CA ALA A 8 -18.29 4.25 17.26
C ALA A 8 -18.35 3.03 16.33
N ARG A 9 -19.00 1.95 16.80
CA ARG A 9 -19.22 0.74 16.00
C ARG A 9 -20.03 1.00 14.74
N GLN A 10 -21.15 1.70 14.83
CA GLN A 10 -21.99 2.00 13.65
C GLN A 10 -21.22 2.85 12.63
N LEU A 11 -20.49 3.86 13.10
CA LEU A 11 -19.66 4.70 12.24
C LEU A 11 -18.55 3.88 11.58
N PHE A 12 -17.89 2.99 12.32
CA PHE A 12 -16.84 2.15 11.77
C PHE A 12 -17.37 1.22 10.68
N LEU A 13 -18.48 0.53 10.92
CA LEU A 13 -19.12 -0.35 9.93
C LEU A 13 -19.55 0.40 8.66
N LYS A 14 -20.02 1.64 8.81
CA LYS A 14 -20.34 2.50 7.67
C LYS A 14 -19.08 2.91 6.89
N GLY A 15 -17.95 3.07 7.57
CA GLY A 15 -16.63 3.21 6.94
C GLY A 15 -16.30 1.99 6.06
N VAL A 16 -16.47 0.78 6.61
CA VAL A 16 -16.21 -0.49 5.89
C VAL A 16 -17.09 -0.61 4.64
N GLU A 17 -18.37 -0.29 4.74
CA GLU A 17 -19.29 -0.30 3.60
C GLU A 17 -18.83 0.66 2.48
N ASN A 18 -18.43 1.89 2.84
CA ASN A 18 -17.96 2.86 1.85
C ASN A 18 -16.62 2.44 1.22
N GLU A 19 -15.74 1.81 2.00
CA GLU A 19 -14.47 1.25 1.50
C GLU A 19 -14.71 0.14 0.48
N GLN A 20 -15.63 -0.79 0.78
CA GLN A 20 -16.02 -1.87 -0.15
C GLN A 20 -16.65 -1.33 -1.44
N LEU A 21 -17.34 -0.19 -1.37
CA LEU A 21 -17.91 0.51 -2.53
C LEU A 21 -16.90 1.41 -3.26
N GLY A 22 -15.62 1.43 -2.86
CA GLY A 22 -14.57 2.26 -3.46
C GLY A 22 -14.66 3.76 -3.11
N LYS A 23 -15.55 4.16 -2.20
CA LYS A 23 -15.77 5.54 -1.75
C LYS A 23 -14.81 5.90 -0.62
N LEU A 24 -13.52 5.92 -0.93
CA LEU A 24 -12.45 6.03 0.07
C LEU A 24 -12.51 7.35 0.85
N TYR A 25 -12.88 8.46 0.21
CA TYR A 25 -12.95 9.76 0.87
C TYR A 25 -14.04 9.80 1.95
N GLU A 26 -15.21 9.23 1.64
CA GLU A 26 -16.34 9.07 2.55
C GLU A 26 -16.01 8.08 3.68
N ALA A 27 -15.36 6.96 3.35
CA ALA A 27 -14.93 5.96 4.33
C ALA A 27 -14.02 6.57 5.40
N ILE A 28 -13.02 7.37 4.99
CA ILE A 28 -12.10 8.06 5.91
C ILE A 28 -12.84 8.97 6.89
N GLN A 29 -13.89 9.67 6.46
CA GLN A 29 -14.67 10.53 7.37
C GLN A 29 -15.37 9.73 8.47
N PHE A 30 -15.94 8.57 8.11
CA PHE A 30 -16.61 7.70 9.06
C PHE A 30 -15.61 7.05 10.03
N TYR A 31 -14.47 6.56 9.54
CA TYR A 31 -13.42 6.00 10.40
C TYR A 31 -12.87 7.02 11.39
N ARG A 32 -12.57 8.24 10.94
CA ARG A 32 -12.09 9.31 11.84
C ARG A 32 -13.08 9.60 12.97
N ARG A 33 -14.38 9.64 12.66
CA ARG A 33 -15.42 9.89 13.66
C ARG A 33 -15.59 8.72 14.62
N ALA A 34 -15.43 7.49 14.16
CA ALA A 34 -15.43 6.30 15.02
C ALA A 34 -14.26 6.31 16.01
N VAL A 35 -13.04 6.57 15.53
CA VAL A 35 -11.81 6.62 16.34
C VAL A 35 -11.83 7.77 17.36
N GLN A 36 -12.49 8.90 17.04
CA GLN A 36 -12.69 9.99 17.99
C GLN A 36 -13.55 9.60 19.20
N LEU A 37 -14.49 8.68 19.02
CA LEU A 37 -15.34 8.17 20.09
C LEU A 37 -14.63 7.05 20.86
N VAL A 38 -14.04 6.09 20.14
CA VAL A 38 -13.31 4.95 20.70
C VAL A 38 -12.04 4.73 19.87
N PRO A 39 -10.85 5.13 20.37
CA PRO A 39 -9.61 5.09 19.59
C PRO A 39 -9.19 3.70 19.11
N ASP A 40 -9.54 2.66 19.85
CA ASP A 40 -9.20 1.24 19.62
C ASP A 40 -10.37 0.44 19.02
N ILE A 41 -11.37 1.10 18.43
CA ILE A 41 -12.62 0.46 17.96
C ILE A 41 -12.37 -0.64 16.92
N GLU A 42 -11.37 -0.46 16.05
CA GLU A 42 -10.98 -1.46 15.04
C GLU A 42 -10.56 -2.77 15.70
N PHE A 43 -9.67 -2.68 16.70
CA PHE A 43 -9.16 -3.84 17.43
C PHE A 43 -10.28 -4.55 18.20
N ARG A 44 -11.15 -3.79 18.86
CA ARG A 44 -12.31 -4.35 19.59
C ARG A 44 -13.29 -5.07 18.67
N LEU A 45 -13.57 -4.51 17.50
CA LEU A 45 -14.45 -5.15 16.52
C LEU A 45 -13.84 -6.42 15.95
N TYR A 46 -12.53 -6.41 15.69
CA TYR A 46 -11.80 -7.58 15.26
C TYR A 46 -11.83 -8.70 16.32
N GLU A 47 -11.52 -8.40 17.57
CA GLU A 47 -11.56 -9.38 18.67
C GLU A 47 -12.97 -9.91 18.95
N SER A 48 -13.98 -9.04 18.96
CA SER A 48 -15.37 -9.44 19.21
C SER A 48 -15.95 -10.35 18.11
N THR A 49 -15.42 -10.26 16.89
CA THR A 49 -15.80 -11.11 15.76
C THR A 49 -15.05 -12.45 15.80
N ASN A 50 -13.78 -12.45 16.24
CA ASN A 50 -12.97 -13.67 16.42
C ASN A 50 -13.31 -14.48 17.69
N GLN A 51 -13.99 -13.91 18.67
CA GLN A 51 -14.39 -14.60 19.91
C GLN A 51 -15.75 -15.31 19.82
N ARG A 52 -16.44 -15.24 18.67
CA ARG A 52 -17.65 -16.05 18.44
C ARG A 52 -17.22 -17.44 17.96
N PRO A 53 -17.52 -18.54 18.69
CA PRO A 53 -17.37 -19.87 18.12
C PRO A 53 -18.30 -19.98 16.90
N ALA A 54 -17.80 -20.63 15.85
CA ALA A 54 -18.45 -20.83 14.56
C ALA A 54 -19.96 -21.07 14.72
N VAL A 55 -20.76 -20.07 14.38
CA VAL A 55 -22.19 -20.23 14.12
C VAL A 55 -22.32 -20.25 12.60
N GLU A 56 -22.42 -21.45 12.06
CA GLU A 56 -22.89 -21.73 10.72
C GLU A 56 -24.22 -21.00 10.49
N THR A 57 -24.24 -20.09 9.52
CA THR A 57 -25.46 -19.53 8.92
C THR A 57 -25.10 -19.03 7.51
N PRO A 58 -26.07 -19.10 6.59
CA PRO A 58 -26.04 -20.01 5.47
C PRO A 58 -25.26 -19.43 4.29
N GLU A 59 -24.61 -20.36 3.58
CA GLU A 59 -24.46 -20.40 2.13
C GLU A 59 -25.51 -19.56 1.37
N HIS A 60 -25.27 -18.25 1.33
CA HIS A 60 -25.78 -17.40 0.27
C HIS A 60 -24.86 -17.64 -0.92
N ALA A 61 -25.36 -18.45 -1.85
CA ALA A 61 -24.91 -18.50 -3.22
C ALA A 61 -24.81 -17.06 -3.75
N VAL A 62 -23.60 -16.52 -3.71
CA VAL A 62 -23.23 -15.39 -4.54
C VAL A 62 -22.94 -16.00 -5.90
N ASP A 63 -23.93 -15.82 -6.74
CA ASP A 63 -23.94 -15.97 -8.19
C ASP A 63 -22.55 -15.73 -8.78
N GLU A 64 -22.01 -16.77 -9.42
CA GLU A 64 -20.70 -16.79 -10.10
C GLU A 64 -20.70 -16.01 -11.42
N THR A 65 -21.38 -14.85 -11.47
CA THR A 65 -21.47 -14.07 -12.70
C THR A 65 -21.35 -12.57 -12.45
N GLU A 66 -20.22 -12.15 -11.92
CA GLU A 66 -19.57 -10.94 -12.42
C GLU A 66 -18.09 -11.30 -12.59
N GLU A 67 -17.76 -11.75 -13.80
CA GLU A 67 -16.41 -11.65 -14.35
C GLU A 67 -16.01 -10.16 -14.27
N ASP A 68 -15.48 -9.73 -13.12
CA ASP A 68 -14.54 -8.62 -13.13
C ASP A 68 -13.29 -9.16 -13.81
N ASN A 69 -13.37 -9.15 -15.14
CA ASN A 69 -12.27 -9.30 -16.06
C ASN A 69 -11.32 -8.13 -15.79
N LEU A 70 -10.60 -8.19 -14.66
CA LEU A 70 -9.28 -7.62 -14.57
C LEU A 70 -8.46 -8.42 -15.57
N GLU A 71 -8.58 -7.98 -16.82
CA GLU A 71 -7.67 -8.29 -17.90
C GLU A 71 -6.29 -8.34 -17.25
N LEU A 72 -5.73 -9.56 -17.19
CA LEU A 72 -4.30 -9.72 -16.98
C LEU A 72 -3.71 -8.82 -18.03
N GLU A 73 -3.25 -7.63 -17.61
CA GLU A 73 -2.58 -6.67 -18.48
C GLU A 73 -1.64 -7.51 -19.31
N ASP A 74 -1.81 -7.41 -20.63
CA ASP A 74 -1.05 -8.10 -21.66
C ASP A 74 0.37 -8.36 -21.15
N GLU A 75 0.97 -9.49 -21.54
CA GLU A 75 2.43 -9.56 -21.60
C GLU A 75 2.89 -8.46 -22.57
N GLU A 76 2.88 -7.20 -22.11
CA GLU A 76 3.28 -6.02 -22.83
C GLU A 76 4.69 -6.37 -23.24
N LYS A 77 4.97 -6.36 -24.55
CA LYS A 77 6.31 -6.60 -25.08
C LYS A 77 7.25 -5.63 -24.38
N VAL A 78 7.85 -6.07 -23.29
CA VAL A 78 8.81 -5.30 -22.53
C VAL A 78 9.95 -5.10 -23.51
N GLU A 79 10.17 -3.86 -23.93
CA GLU A 79 11.32 -3.52 -24.78
C GLU A 79 12.55 -4.15 -24.13
N GLU A 80 13.27 -4.97 -24.90
CA GLU A 80 14.46 -5.63 -24.39
C GLU A 80 15.44 -4.55 -23.92
N PHE A 81 15.95 -4.69 -22.70
CA PHE A 81 16.86 -3.71 -22.14
C PHE A 81 18.17 -3.72 -22.94
N ASP A 82 18.46 -2.61 -23.60
CA ASP A 82 19.74 -2.37 -24.29
C ASP A 82 20.62 -1.43 -23.42
N PRO A 83 21.68 -1.94 -22.76
CA PRO A 83 22.59 -1.13 -21.96
C PRO A 83 23.32 -0.05 -22.76
N SER A 84 23.38 -0.15 -24.09
CA SER A 84 24.01 0.85 -24.95
C SER A 84 23.13 2.08 -25.20
N GLN A 85 21.82 1.97 -24.98
CA GLN A 85 20.85 3.05 -25.26
C GLN A 85 20.38 3.80 -24.01
N SER A 86 20.28 3.14 -22.86
CA SER A 86 19.85 3.78 -21.61
C SER A 86 20.35 3.04 -20.38
N ASP A 87 20.47 3.75 -19.24
CA ASP A 87 20.72 3.10 -17.96
C ASP A 87 19.49 2.32 -17.47
N LEU A 88 19.75 1.33 -16.60
CA LEU A 88 18.72 0.44 -16.07
C LEU A 88 17.61 1.19 -15.32
N THR A 89 17.93 2.25 -14.58
CA THR A 89 16.94 3.00 -13.79
C THR A 89 15.99 3.75 -14.72
N SER A 90 16.53 4.45 -15.73
CA SER A 90 15.73 5.14 -16.74
C SER A 90 14.86 4.19 -17.56
N HIS A 91 15.38 3.01 -17.90
CA HIS A 91 14.59 1.98 -18.57
C HIS A 91 13.42 1.49 -17.69
N LEU A 92 13.70 1.13 -16.43
CA LEU A 92 12.68 0.65 -15.51
C LEU A 92 11.66 1.74 -15.16
N GLN A 93 12.05 3.00 -15.05
CA GLN A 93 11.13 4.13 -14.89
C GLN A 93 10.14 4.22 -16.04
N ARG A 94 10.59 4.07 -17.30
CA ARG A 94 9.69 4.06 -18.47
C ARG A 94 8.69 2.91 -18.41
N VAL A 95 9.14 1.72 -18.00
CA VAL A 95 8.26 0.54 -17.86
C VAL A 95 7.24 0.74 -16.74
N VAL A 96 7.69 1.22 -15.57
CA VAL A 96 6.81 1.39 -14.40
C VAL A 96 5.81 2.52 -14.59
N SER A 97 6.17 3.63 -15.25
CA SER A 97 5.27 4.76 -15.50
C SER A 97 4.08 4.44 -16.41
N ARG A 98 4.10 3.30 -17.12
CA ARG A 98 2.95 2.79 -17.87
C ARG A 98 1.91 2.14 -16.96
N SER A 99 2.32 1.67 -15.78
CA SER A 99 1.43 1.10 -14.78
C SER A 99 0.96 2.17 -13.80
N TYR A 100 -0.30 2.07 -13.38
CA TYR A 100 -0.88 2.94 -12.35
C TYR A 100 -0.43 2.55 -10.93
N CYS A 101 0.34 1.47 -10.78
CA CYS A 101 0.79 0.95 -9.49
C CYS A 101 2.27 0.51 -9.54
N ILE A 102 2.93 0.49 -8.39
CA ILE A 102 4.35 0.11 -8.29
C ILE A 102 4.59 -1.41 -8.40
N CYS A 103 3.58 -2.21 -8.10
CA CYS A 103 3.61 -3.67 -8.13
C CYS A 103 2.18 -4.22 -8.12
N GLN A 104 2.04 -5.51 -8.40
CA GLN A 104 0.76 -6.21 -8.32
C GLN A 104 0.92 -7.51 -7.51
N PRO A 105 -0.16 -8.01 -6.88
CA PRO A 105 -0.14 -9.31 -6.23
C PRO A 105 0.21 -10.41 -7.24
N LYS A 106 1.19 -11.25 -6.92
CA LYS A 106 1.47 -12.44 -7.74
C LYS A 106 0.37 -13.50 -7.64
N VAL A 107 -0.32 -13.54 -6.50
CA VAL A 107 -1.40 -14.48 -6.21
C VAL A 107 -2.59 -13.73 -5.59
N PRO A 108 -3.82 -14.23 -5.79
CA PRO A 108 -4.99 -13.70 -5.10
C PRO A 108 -4.80 -13.79 -3.58
N GLN A 109 -5.14 -12.72 -2.87
CA GLN A 109 -5.04 -12.65 -1.41
C GLN A 109 -6.25 -11.92 -0.84
N LYS A 110 -6.64 -12.27 0.40
CA LYS A 110 -7.79 -11.67 1.08
C LYS A 110 -7.49 -10.31 1.71
N MET A 111 -6.22 -10.03 2.03
CA MET A 111 -5.79 -8.78 2.66
C MET A 111 -5.40 -7.74 1.61
N THR A 112 -5.51 -6.46 1.97
CA THR A 112 -5.08 -5.35 1.11
C THR A 112 -3.59 -5.46 0.79
N HIS A 113 -3.27 -5.51 -0.50
CA HIS A 113 -1.89 -5.55 -0.96
C HIS A 113 -1.21 -4.18 -0.84
N ILE A 114 0.11 -4.18 -0.64
CA ILE A 114 0.91 -2.94 -0.53
C ILE A 114 0.79 -2.02 -1.75
N SER A 115 0.45 -2.56 -2.92
CA SER A 115 0.24 -1.78 -4.15
C SER A 115 -0.96 -0.85 -4.11
N ALA A 116 -1.86 -1.00 -3.13
CA ALA A 116 -2.99 -0.08 -2.93
C ALA A 116 -2.53 1.29 -2.38
N LEU A 117 -1.29 1.41 -1.91
CA LEU A 117 -0.73 2.67 -1.44
C LEU A 117 -0.32 3.56 -2.63
N PRO A 118 -0.63 4.88 -2.58
CA PRO A 118 -0.04 5.85 -3.49
C PRO A 118 1.49 5.83 -3.42
N VAL A 119 2.15 6.07 -4.55
CA VAL A 119 3.63 6.02 -4.65
C VAL A 119 4.31 6.98 -3.68
N GLU A 120 3.69 8.12 -3.37
CA GLU A 120 4.17 9.11 -2.42
C GLU A 120 4.28 8.53 -1.00
N ILE A 121 3.34 7.66 -0.61
CA ILE A 121 3.33 6.98 0.69
C ILE A 121 4.44 5.92 0.73
N ILE A 122 4.67 5.20 -0.36
CA ILE A 122 5.78 4.25 -0.47
C ILE A 122 7.12 4.98 -0.35
N LEU A 123 7.30 6.08 -1.07
CA LEU A 123 8.51 6.91 -0.97
C LEU A 123 8.70 7.46 0.44
N TYR A 124 7.63 7.85 1.13
CA TYR A 124 7.69 8.29 2.53
C TYR A 124 8.18 7.17 3.46
N ILE A 125 7.67 5.95 3.30
CA ILE A 125 8.12 4.77 4.05
C ILE A 125 9.61 4.50 3.79
N LEU A 126 10.04 4.49 2.52
CA LEU A 126 11.45 4.24 2.17
C LEU A 126 12.39 5.34 2.70
N ARG A 127 11.98 6.61 2.65
CA ARG A 127 12.71 7.72 3.28
C ARG A 127 12.83 7.51 4.79
N TRP A 128 11.79 6.97 5.43
CA TRP A 128 11.82 6.70 6.87
C TRP A 128 12.82 5.60 7.23
N VAL A 129 12.87 4.50 6.46
CA VAL A 129 13.85 3.41 6.63
C VAL A 129 15.29 3.95 6.63
N VAL A 130 15.57 4.93 5.78
CA VAL A 130 16.91 5.51 5.64
C VAL A 130 17.17 6.64 6.64
N SER A 131 16.16 7.43 7.02
CA SER A 131 16.38 8.63 7.83
C SER A 131 16.65 8.34 9.30
N SER A 132 16.00 7.31 9.89
CA SER A 132 16.18 6.98 11.31
C SER A 132 17.52 6.31 11.58
N GLU A 133 17.81 5.22 10.86
CA GLU A 133 18.93 4.32 11.14
C GLU A 133 19.96 4.22 10.00
N LEU A 134 19.77 4.97 8.89
CA LEU A 134 20.58 4.82 7.68
C LEU A 134 20.63 3.35 7.20
N ASP A 135 19.49 2.66 7.28
CA ASP A 135 19.40 1.24 6.92
C ASP A 135 19.35 1.05 5.39
N LEU A 136 20.52 1.20 4.77
CA LEU A 136 20.71 0.95 3.34
C LEU A 136 20.48 -0.53 2.98
N ARG A 137 20.66 -1.44 3.94
CA ARG A 137 20.43 -2.87 3.68
C ARG A 137 18.95 -3.13 3.43
N SER A 138 18.07 -2.60 4.27
CA SER A 138 16.63 -2.73 4.07
C SER A 138 16.16 -2.02 2.80
N LEU A 139 16.74 -0.87 2.45
CA LEU A 139 16.47 -0.19 1.18
C LEU A 139 16.79 -1.08 -0.03
N GLU A 140 17.94 -1.76 -0.03
CA GLU A 140 18.31 -2.69 -1.12
C GLU A 140 17.45 -3.97 -1.15
N MET A 141 16.99 -4.45 0.02
CA MET A 141 16.03 -5.55 0.08
C MET A 141 14.70 -5.15 -0.57
N CYS A 142 14.20 -3.95 -0.29
CA CYS A 142 13.02 -3.39 -0.96
C CYS A 142 13.25 -3.30 -2.47
N SER A 143 14.39 -2.77 -2.91
CA SER A 143 14.75 -2.65 -4.34
C SER A 143 14.73 -3.99 -5.09
N SER A 144 14.85 -5.12 -4.38
CA SER A 144 14.88 -6.46 -4.98
C SER A 144 13.49 -7.13 -5.09
N VAL A 145 12.43 -6.48 -4.60
CA VAL A 145 11.07 -7.03 -4.61
C VAL A 145 10.45 -7.00 -6.01
N CYS A 146 10.50 -5.84 -6.69
CA CYS A 146 9.97 -5.67 -8.03
C CYS A 146 10.58 -4.43 -8.73
N ARG A 147 10.22 -4.23 -10.00
CA ARG A 147 10.65 -3.07 -10.81
C ARG A 147 10.25 -1.73 -10.19
N GLY A 148 9.02 -1.57 -9.70
CA GLY A 148 8.57 -0.31 -9.10
C GLY A 148 9.27 0.01 -7.78
N PHE A 149 9.50 -0.99 -6.92
CA PHE A 149 10.30 -0.82 -5.71
C PHE A 149 11.76 -0.51 -6.01
N TYR A 150 12.34 -1.10 -7.07
CA TYR A 150 13.68 -0.71 -7.55
C TYR A 150 13.71 0.78 -7.87
N VAL A 151 12.78 1.25 -8.73
CA VAL A 151 12.69 2.66 -9.13
C VAL A 151 12.53 3.58 -7.92
N CYS A 152 11.61 3.25 -7.01
CA CYS A 152 11.37 4.06 -5.80
C CYS A 152 12.61 4.10 -4.88
N SER A 153 13.35 3.00 -4.76
CA SER A 153 14.57 2.94 -3.93
C SER A 153 15.75 3.72 -4.53
N ARG A 154 15.65 4.14 -5.80
CA ARG A 154 16.61 5.01 -6.49
C ARG A 154 16.18 6.47 -6.53
N ASP A 155 15.13 6.85 -5.80
CA ASP A 155 14.67 8.24 -5.68
C ASP A 155 15.80 9.17 -5.19
N SER A 156 15.99 10.29 -5.88
CA SER A 156 17.10 11.21 -5.63
C SER A 156 17.03 11.82 -4.24
N GLU A 157 15.83 12.07 -3.71
CA GLU A 157 15.67 12.63 -2.36
C GLU A 157 16.09 11.63 -1.28
N ILE A 158 15.86 10.33 -1.47
CA ILE A 158 16.37 9.28 -0.57
C ILE A 158 17.90 9.35 -0.53
N TRP A 159 18.55 9.32 -1.69
CA TRP A 159 20.02 9.31 -1.78
C TRP A 159 20.64 10.64 -1.35
N ARG A 160 19.95 11.77 -1.54
CA ARG A 160 20.36 13.05 -0.98
C ARG A 160 20.38 13.00 0.56
N LEU A 161 19.37 12.40 1.18
CA LEU A 161 19.32 12.21 2.64
C LEU A 161 20.44 11.27 3.11
N VAL A 162 20.69 10.16 2.40
CA VAL A 162 21.83 9.27 2.66
C VAL A 162 23.13 10.06 2.66
N CYS A 163 23.39 10.83 1.60
CA CYS A 163 24.63 11.56 1.45
C CYS A 163 24.83 12.59 2.56
N VAL A 164 23.78 13.37 2.88
CA VAL A 164 23.82 14.34 3.97
C VAL A 164 24.07 13.65 5.32
N ARG A 165 23.52 12.46 5.55
CA ARG A 165 23.71 11.72 6.79
C ARG A 165 25.12 11.14 6.91
N VAL A 166 25.68 10.63 5.82
CA VAL A 166 27.02 10.00 5.77
C VAL A 166 28.14 11.04 5.81
N TRP A 167 28.06 12.07 4.96
CA TRP A 167 29.14 13.05 4.75
C TRP A 167 28.85 14.44 5.35
N GLY A 168 27.63 14.70 5.82
CA GLY A 168 27.21 16.03 6.23
C GLY A 168 26.80 16.92 5.06
N VAL A 169 26.54 18.19 5.35
CA VAL A 169 26.05 19.18 4.35
C VAL A 169 27.20 19.82 3.55
N ASN A 170 28.44 19.68 4.01
CA ASN A 170 29.62 20.38 3.46
C ASN A 170 30.60 19.42 2.75
N CYS A 171 30.17 18.82 1.65
CA CYS A 171 31.04 17.99 0.80
C CYS A 171 31.79 18.89 -0.22
N GLY A 172 32.67 19.76 0.27
CA GLY A 172 33.45 20.67 -0.57
C GLY A 172 34.57 21.34 0.23
N GLY A 173 35.68 20.61 0.39
CA GLY A 173 36.94 21.09 0.93
C GLY A 173 38.08 20.69 0.03
#